data_AF-A0AAU9TMU0-F1
#
_entry.id   AF-A0AAU9TMU0-F1
#
_cell.length_a   1.000
_cell.length_b   1.000
_cell.length_c   1.000
_cell.angle_alpha   90.00
_cell.angle_beta   90.00
_cell.angle_gamma   90.00
#
_symmetry.space_group_name_H-M   'P 1'
#
loop_
_entity.id
_entity.type
_entity.pdbx_description
1 polymer ?
#
loop_
_entity_poly.entity_id
_entity_poly.type
_entity_poly.pdbx_seq_one_letter_code
_entity_poly.pdbx_strand_id
1 'polypeptide(L)'
;MYAHEKMSDIVAEQCLNEMFSKSRRVEFQESDEPCIIYCVLRKLGIMNSIGQINIDVYRKRVQQAHQLDGRAVINDNGSACIESAEATQHKQDVCKKAKVFNDCTHLYKILFK
;
A
#
# COMPACT_ATOMS: atom_id res chain seq x y z
N MET A 1 14.76 -2.44 1.57
CA MET A 1 14.19 -3.79 1.39
C MET A 1 12.71 -3.68 1.69
N TYR A 2 11.82 -3.89 0.71
CA TYR A 2 10.37 -3.92 0.94
C TYR A 2 10.04 -5.16 1.78
N ALA A 3 9.13 -5.03 2.74
CA ALA A 3 8.62 -6.18 3.49
C ALA A 3 7.72 -7.01 2.56
N HIS A 4 8.27 -8.02 1.90
CA HIS A 4 7.53 -8.85 0.95
C HIS A 4 6.60 -9.81 1.71
N GLU A 5 5.43 -9.32 2.10
CA GLU A 5 4.38 -10.11 2.74
C GLU A 5 3.56 -10.81 1.65
N LYS A 6 3.57 -12.17 1.59
CA LYS A 6 2.78 -12.96 0.61
C LYS A 6 1.30 -12.59 0.55
N MET A 7 0.75 -12.10 1.66
CA MET A 7 -0.63 -11.63 1.73
C MET A 7 -0.87 -10.40 0.85
N SER A 8 0.09 -9.47 0.79
CA SER A 8 0.00 -8.27 -0.03
C SER A 8 -0.07 -8.60 -1.53
N ASP A 9 0.64 -9.65 -1.97
CA ASP A 9 0.59 -10.12 -3.37
C ASP A 9 -0.78 -10.71 -3.73
N ILE A 10 -1.36 -11.53 -2.85
CA ILE A 10 -2.71 -12.11 -3.04
C ILE A 10 -3.75 -10.99 -3.11
N VAL A 11 -3.65 -10.02 -2.20
CA VAL A 11 -4.57 -8.87 -2.17
C VAL A 11 -4.39 -8.00 -3.41
N ALA A 12 -3.17 -7.82 -3.90
CA ALA A 12 -2.92 -7.10 -5.13
C ALA A 12 -3.51 -7.81 -6.35
N GLU A 13 -3.38 -9.12 -6.45
CA GLU A 13 -4.04 -9.90 -7.50
C GLU A 13 -5.57 -9.74 -7.45
N GLN A 14 -6.17 -9.72 -6.27
CA GLN A 14 -7.60 -9.43 -6.11
C GLN A 14 -7.94 -8.02 -6.60
N CYS A 15 -7.16 -7.01 -6.23
CA CYS A 15 -7.35 -5.64 -6.69
C CYS A 15 -7.24 -5.50 -8.21
N LEU A 16 -6.25 -6.16 -8.82
CA LEU A 16 -6.10 -6.18 -10.28
C LEU A 16 -7.31 -6.84 -10.94
N ASN A 17 -7.77 -7.99 -10.43
CA ASN A 17 -8.96 -8.68 -10.97
C ASN A 17 -10.26 -7.87 -10.81
N GLU A 18 -10.42 -7.12 -9.71
CA GLU A 18 -11.59 -6.27 -9.45
C GLU A 18 -11.59 -5.03 -10.34
N MET A 19 -10.43 -4.40 -10.54
CA MET A 19 -10.30 -3.18 -11.34
C MET A 19 -10.27 -3.48 -12.85
N PHE A 20 -9.69 -4.61 -13.24
CA PHE A 20 -9.46 -5.00 -14.62
C PHE A 20 -10.03 -6.39 -14.86
N SER A 21 -11.35 -6.45 -15.12
CA SER A 21 -12.06 -7.71 -15.30
C SER A 21 -11.42 -8.57 -16.41
N LYS A 22 -11.34 -9.89 -16.19
CA LYS A 22 -10.70 -10.90 -17.05
C LYS A 22 -11.07 -10.91 -18.55
N SER A 23 -12.11 -10.19 -18.95
CA SER A 23 -12.62 -10.12 -20.32
C SER A 23 -11.93 -9.09 -21.21
N ARG A 24 -11.06 -8.22 -20.68
CA ARG A 24 -10.21 -7.33 -21.48
C ARG A 24 -8.75 -7.63 -21.17
N ARG A 25 -7.94 -7.88 -22.20
CA ARG A 25 -6.48 -7.76 -22.10
C ARG A 25 -6.18 -6.28 -21.85
N VAL A 26 -6.30 -5.84 -20.61
CA VAL A 26 -5.90 -4.49 -20.21
C VAL A 26 -4.43 -4.59 -19.86
N GLU A 27 -3.60 -3.93 -20.66
CA GLU A 27 -2.22 -3.67 -20.26
C GLU A 27 -2.26 -2.66 -19.11
N PHE A 28 -1.69 -3.05 -17.96
CA PHE A 28 -1.57 -2.15 -16.82
C PHE A 28 -0.65 -0.99 -17.20
N GLN A 29 -1.12 0.23 -16.99
CA GLN A 29 -0.29 1.42 -17.17
C GLN A 29 0.33 1.83 -15.84
N GLU A 30 1.51 2.46 -15.87
CA GLU A 30 2.13 3.00 -14.65
C GLU A 30 1.21 4.00 -13.92
N SER A 31 0.32 4.67 -14.65
CA SER A 31 -0.70 5.56 -14.09
C SER A 31 -1.73 4.86 -13.21
N ASP A 32 -1.89 3.53 -13.33
CA ASP A 32 -2.83 2.74 -12.54
C ASP A 32 -2.25 2.35 -11.17
N GLU A 33 -0.92 2.39 -11.04
CA GLU A 33 -0.18 2.01 -9.83
C GLU A 33 -0.76 2.64 -8.55
N PRO A 34 -1.06 3.96 -8.48
CA PRO A 34 -1.56 4.58 -7.26
C PRO A 34 -2.89 4.00 -6.78
N CYS A 35 -3.80 3.68 -7.70
CA CYS A 35 -5.12 3.15 -7.33
C CYS A 35 -5.07 1.65 -6.99
N ILE A 36 -4.15 0.90 -7.60
CA ILE A 36 -3.88 -0.49 -7.19
C ILE A 36 -3.31 -0.50 -5.76
N ILE A 37 -2.33 0.38 -5.46
CA ILE A 37 -1.79 0.55 -4.10
C ILE A 37 -2.91 0.91 -3.12
N TYR A 38 -3.75 1.89 -3.45
CA TYR A 38 -4.89 2.26 -2.62
C TYR A 38 -5.82 1.07 -2.34
N CYS A 39 -6.17 0.29 -3.37
CA CYS A 39 -7.00 -0.89 -3.20
C CYS A 39 -6.36 -1.89 -2.22
N VAL A 40 -5.06 -2.14 -2.34
CA VAL A 40 -4.31 -3.01 -1.42
C VAL A 40 -4.38 -2.45 0.01
N LEU A 41 -3.97 -1.20 0.23
CA LEU A 41 -3.99 -0.58 1.56
C LEU A 41 -5.38 -0.60 2.20
N ARG A 42 -6.43 -0.43 1.38
CA ARG A 42 -7.83 -0.48 1.82
C ARG A 42 -8.23 -1.88 2.28
N LYS A 43 -7.95 -2.90 1.48
CA LYS A 43 -8.24 -4.30 1.83
C LYS A 43 -7.41 -4.79 3.03
N LEU A 44 -6.20 -4.26 3.19
CA LEU A 44 -5.35 -4.53 4.34
C LEU A 44 -5.80 -3.79 5.62
N GLY A 45 -6.76 -2.86 5.51
CA GLY A 45 -7.28 -2.06 6.63
C GLY A 45 -6.37 -0.90 7.05
N ILE A 46 -5.31 -0.64 6.28
CA ILE A 46 -4.35 0.45 6.55
C ILE A 46 -4.94 1.80 6.12
N MET A 47 -5.79 1.81 5.09
CA MET A 47 -6.47 3.01 4.64
C MET A 47 -7.99 2.76 4.54
N ASN A 48 -8.81 3.77 4.79
CA ASN A 48 -10.27 3.66 4.59
C ASN A 48 -10.73 4.30 3.28
N SER A 49 -12.05 4.29 3.03
CA SER A 49 -12.66 4.81 1.79
C SER A 49 -12.46 6.31 1.55
N ILE A 50 -12.15 7.08 2.59
CA ILE A 50 -11.94 8.52 2.52
C ILE A 50 -10.46 8.89 2.61
N GLY A 51 -9.55 7.90 2.53
CA GLY A 51 -8.11 8.12 2.51
C GLY A 51 -7.48 8.42 3.87
N GLN A 52 -8.14 8.10 4.98
CA GLN A 52 -7.52 8.17 6.32
C GLN A 52 -6.69 6.92 6.55
N ILE A 53 -5.49 7.12 7.12
CA ILE A 53 -4.52 6.05 7.40
C ILE A 53 -4.67 5.61 8.85
N ASN A 54 -4.84 4.30 9.06
CA ASN A 54 -4.82 3.67 10.37
C ASN A 54 -3.41 3.21 10.70
N ILE A 55 -2.67 4.05 11.44
CA ILE A 55 -1.27 3.79 11.79
C ILE A 55 -1.09 2.53 12.64
N ASP A 56 -2.07 2.17 13.47
CA ASP A 56 -1.96 1.01 14.35
C ASP A 56 -2.07 -0.29 13.56
N VAL A 57 -2.93 -0.33 12.53
CA VAL A 57 -3.00 -1.46 11.59
C VAL A 57 -1.70 -1.59 10.80
N TYR A 58 -1.15 -0.47 10.33
CA TYR A 58 0.17 -0.46 9.67
C TYR A 58 1.26 -1.02 10.59
N ARG A 59 1.41 -0.49 11.80
CA ARG A 59 2.42 -0.93 12.77
C ARG A 59 2.29 -2.42 13.08
N LYS A 60 1.06 -2.90 13.29
CA LYS A 60 0.79 -4.31 13.57
C LYS A 60 1.23 -5.21 12.41
N ARG A 61 0.98 -4.79 11.17
CA ARG A 61 1.40 -5.55 9.97
C ARG A 61 2.92 -5.55 9.79
N VAL A 62 3.56 -4.38 9.96
CA VAL A 62 5.02 -4.26 9.92
C VAL A 62 5.65 -5.15 11.01
N GLN A 63 5.10 -5.16 12.22
CA GLN A 63 5.50 -6.07 13.29
C GLN A 63 5.34 -7.54 12.90
N GLN A 64 4.22 -7.94 12.31
CA GLN A 64 3.98 -9.32 11.88
C GLN A 64 4.95 -9.75 10.77
N ALA A 65 5.24 -8.88 9.81
CA ALA A 65 6.22 -9.14 8.77
C ALA A 65 7.65 -9.30 9.34
N HIS A 66 8.03 -8.45 10.30
CA HIS A 66 9.36 -8.49 10.93
C HIS A 66 9.51 -9.53 12.05
N GLN A 67 8.43 -10.07 12.62
CA GLN A 67 8.54 -11.20 13.55
C GLN A 67 9.20 -12.43 12.90
N LEU A 68 9.14 -12.54 11.57
CA LEU A 68 9.86 -13.55 10.80
C LEU A 68 11.33 -13.18 10.56
N ASP A 69 11.66 -11.89 10.54
CA ASP A 69 13.01 -11.33 10.41
C ASP A 69 13.51 -10.88 11.79
N GLY A 70 13.98 -11.82 12.61
CA GLY A 70 14.41 -11.64 14.00
C GLY A 70 15.57 -10.65 14.29
N ARG A 71 15.81 -9.64 13.45
CA ARG A 71 16.87 -8.63 13.58
C ARG A 71 16.43 -7.18 13.33
N ALA A 72 15.18 -6.89 12.99
CA ALA A 72 14.78 -5.53 12.64
C ALA A 72 14.32 -4.72 13.86
N VAL A 73 15.12 -3.74 14.29
CA VAL A 73 14.62 -2.61 15.08
C VAL A 73 13.57 -1.91 14.22
N ILE A 74 12.31 -1.90 14.68
CA ILE A 74 11.20 -1.26 13.97
C ILE A 74 11.47 0.24 13.99
N ASN A 75 12.08 0.75 12.92
CA ASN A 75 12.15 2.18 12.70
C ASN A 75 10.76 2.59 12.19
N ASP A 76 9.90 3.04 13.10
CA ASP A 76 8.53 3.43 12.78
C ASP A 76 8.51 4.75 12.02
N ASN A 77 8.77 4.68 10.72
CA ASN A 77 8.64 5.81 9.82
C ASN A 77 7.16 6.13 9.52
N GLY A 78 6.20 5.34 10.02
CA GLY A 78 4.80 5.44 9.64
C GLY A 78 4.18 6.79 9.97
N SER A 79 4.46 7.36 11.15
CA SER A 79 3.97 8.70 11.52
C SER A 79 4.51 9.80 10.60
N ALA A 80 5.81 9.80 10.29
CA ALA A 80 6.39 10.77 9.35
C ALA A 80 5.86 10.58 7.91
N CYS A 81 5.57 9.34 7.52
CA CYS A 81 4.95 9.04 6.23
C CYS A 81 3.49 9.47 6.14
N ILE A 82 2.74 9.44 7.25
CA ILE A 82 1.40 10.02 7.30
C ILE A 82 1.48 11.53 7.09
N GLU A 83 2.38 12.22 7.80
CA GLU A 83 2.58 13.66 7.62
C GLU A 83 2.90 14.00 6.16
N SER A 84 3.77 13.21 5.52
CA SER A 84 4.08 13.36 4.09
C SER A 84 2.86 13.12 3.20
N ALA A 85 2.02 12.13 3.50
CA ALA A 85 0.80 11.84 2.76
C ALA A 85 -0.30 12.91 2.96
N GLU A 86 -0.36 13.57 4.12
CA GLU A 86 -1.29 14.67 4.38
C GLU A 86 -0.81 16.01 3.79
N ALA A 87 0.51 16.20 3.69
CA ALA A 87 1.15 17.39 3.14
C ALA A 87 1.17 17.42 1.60
N THR A 88 0.84 16.31 0.93
CA THR A 88 0.84 16.26 -0.54
C THR A 88 -0.21 17.18 -1.16
N GLN A 89 0.14 17.81 -2.29
CA GLN A 89 -0.76 18.69 -3.05
C GLN A 89 -2.05 17.97 -3.49
N HIS A 90 -2.03 16.65 -3.59
CA HIS A 90 -3.15 15.81 -4.01
C HIS A 90 -3.83 15.05 -2.85
N LYS A 91 -3.84 15.59 -1.62
CA LYS A 91 -4.39 14.89 -0.44
C LYS A 91 -5.87 14.45 -0.55
N GLN A 92 -6.64 15.05 -1.46
CA GLN A 92 -8.02 14.64 -1.75
C GLN A 92 -8.12 13.45 -2.74
N ASP A 93 -7.06 13.20 -3.51
CA ASP A 93 -6.94 12.02 -4.36
C ASP A 93 -6.40 10.86 -3.53
N VAL A 94 -7.31 9.98 -3.11
CA VAL A 94 -7.00 8.84 -2.23
C VAL A 94 -5.98 7.88 -2.85
N CYS A 95 -5.96 7.76 -4.18
CA CYS A 95 -4.99 6.90 -4.88
C CYS A 95 -3.57 7.48 -4.79
N LYS A 96 -3.42 8.78 -5.10
CA LYS A 96 -2.11 9.45 -4.99
C LYS A 96 -1.62 9.51 -3.55
N LYS A 97 -2.52 9.77 -2.60
CA LYS A 97 -2.20 9.75 -1.17
C LYS A 97 -1.71 8.38 -0.71
N ALA A 98 -2.37 7.31 -1.15
CA ALA A 98 -1.94 5.95 -0.88
C ALA A 98 -0.55 5.65 -1.43
N LYS A 99 -0.24 6.10 -2.66
CA LYS A 99 1.08 5.94 -3.25
C LYS A 99 2.17 6.67 -2.45
N VAL A 100 1.95 7.93 -2.07
CA VAL A 100 2.91 8.69 -1.25
C VAL A 100 3.22 7.96 0.07
N PHE A 101 2.18 7.48 0.76
CA PHE A 101 2.36 6.71 1.99
C PHE A 101 3.12 5.40 1.75
N ASN A 102 2.76 4.65 0.71
CA ASN A 102 3.42 3.39 0.36
C ASN A 102 4.89 3.56 0.00
N ASP A 103 5.20 4.58 -0.81
CA ASP A 103 6.56 4.86 -1.26
C ASP A 103 7.46 5.28 -0.09
N CYS A 104 6.91 6.07 0.85
CA CYS A 104 7.61 6.48 2.06
C CYS A 104 7.86 5.31 3.04
N THR A 105 6.89 4.42 3.19
CA THR A 105 6.99 3.27 4.11
C THR A 105 7.69 2.05 3.49
N HIS A 106 7.87 2.03 2.18
CA HIS A 106 8.29 0.85 1.41
C HIS A 106 7.49 -0.41 1.78
N LEU A 107 6.18 -0.24 2.00
CA LEU A 107 5.33 -1.33 2.49
C LEU A 107 5.08 -2.37 1.40
N TYR A 108 4.76 -1.92 0.19
CA TYR A 108 4.37 -2.79 -0.91
C TYR A 108 4.99 -2.32 -2.23
N LYS A 109 5.29 -3.28 -3.11
CA LYS A 109 5.81 -3.02 -4.46
C LYS A 109 4.99 -3.84 -5.45
N ILE A 110 4.40 -3.17 -6.45
CA ILE A 110 3.76 -3.86 -7.56
C ILE A 110 4.85 -4.36 -8.50
N LEU A 111 4.89 -5.67 -8.74
CA LEU A 111 5.73 -6.27 -9.77
C LEU A 111 4.88 -6.43 -11.03
N PHE A 112 5.02 -5.50 -11.97
CA PHE A 112 4.50 -5.67 -13.31
C PHE A 112 5.30 -6.79 -14.00
N LYS A 113 4.60 -7.81 -14.50
CA LYS A 113 5.18 -8.91 -15.29
C LYS A 113 4.86 -8.73 -16.76
#